data_AF-A0A1D2MBG0-F1
#
_entry.id   AF-A0A1D2MBG0-F1
#
_cell.length_a   1.000
_cell.length_b   1.000
_cell.length_c   1.000
_cell.angle_alpha   90.00
_cell.angle_beta   90.00
_cell.angle_gamma   90.00
#
_symmetry.space_group_name_H-M   'P 1'
#
loop_
_entity.id
_entity.type
_entity.pdbx_description
1 polymer ?
#
loop_
_entity_poly.entity_id
_entity_poly.type
_entity_poly.pdbx_seq_one_letter_code
_entity_poly.pdbx_strand_id
1 'polypeptide(L)'
;MSKPAVTPLMEIGKRRTRIGVSYVREAIGEFYGTLILCFMCVGASAQYHIKNHDGYESQIVPVLGIILGIMIATVTTGGLSGAHINPAVTVSLAVAGEMSWLSVPGYVISQFLGAIVGSLLGWSLVHPILHNTFVGPLSNLTIMEVDMAQDLGIAGIFSPFRDGYTVGNGIATELVLTCFLITTLCAAVDSQSVFKPPKYLLSIIMPLVIAGFAFSHDMPSGTLLNPARDLGPRIAAWILGWDAKYVFKSTDWNGNEQHWWLVGLIGPMLGGVLGAFIYSFVIGPQVNLEHLDESNETHDKKRTEVLAAKPEGDWRSTVFVPKPQQAANGGYPNNNIPNPNGAYQQPQQPYGGGGYPNQAFNNKGNNNTTVK
;
A
#
# COMPACT_ATOMS: atom_id res chain seq x y z
N MET A 1 -18.29 -13.59 -42.65
CA MET A 1 -17.16 -13.82 -41.72
C MET A 1 -17.25 -12.79 -40.60
N SER A 2 -17.48 -13.21 -39.36
CA SER A 2 -17.35 -12.31 -38.20
C SER A 2 -15.88 -11.95 -38.02
N LYS A 3 -15.57 -10.67 -37.82
CA LYS A 3 -14.21 -10.25 -37.45
C LYS A 3 -13.80 -10.98 -36.17
N PRO A 4 -12.55 -11.47 -36.04
CA PRO A 4 -12.11 -12.04 -34.77
C PRO A 4 -12.24 -10.97 -33.68
N ALA A 5 -12.88 -11.33 -32.57
CA ALA A 5 -13.03 -10.43 -31.44
C ALA A 5 -11.63 -10.09 -30.91
N VAL A 6 -11.23 -8.82 -31.01
CA VAL A 6 -9.98 -8.35 -30.42
C VAL A 6 -10.16 -8.45 -28.91
N THR A 7 -9.45 -9.37 -28.27
CA THR A 7 -9.43 -9.43 -26.80
C THR A 7 -8.78 -8.14 -26.28
N PRO A 8 -9.44 -7.37 -25.41
CA PRO A 8 -8.88 -6.13 -24.91
C PRO A 8 -7.52 -6.33 -24.22
N LEU A 9 -6.59 -5.39 -24.38
CA LEU A 9 -5.25 -5.44 -23.76
C LEU A 9 -5.33 -5.72 -22.25
N MET A 10 -6.28 -5.09 -21.56
CA MET A 10 -6.51 -5.29 -20.13
C MET A 10 -6.85 -6.75 -19.79
N GLU A 11 -7.63 -7.43 -20.63
CA GLU A 11 -7.99 -8.83 -20.42
C GLU A 11 -6.83 -9.77 -20.72
N ILE A 12 -6.05 -9.47 -21.77
CA ILE A 12 -4.81 -10.21 -22.09
C ILE A 12 -3.82 -10.11 -20.91
N GLY A 13 -3.60 -8.89 -20.39
CA GLY A 13 -2.75 -8.66 -19.23
C GLY A 13 -3.22 -9.46 -18.02
N LYS A 14 -4.49 -9.30 -17.62
CA LYS A 14 -5.07 -10.02 -16.47
C LYS A 14 -4.92 -11.54 -16.59
N ARG A 15 -5.13 -12.11 -17.78
CA ARG A 15 -5.02 -13.56 -18.00
C ARG A 15 -3.57 -14.05 -18.00
N ARG A 16 -2.63 -13.27 -18.53
CA ARG A 16 -1.25 -13.72 -18.78
C ARG A 16 -0.26 -13.35 -17.68
N THR A 17 -0.49 -12.28 -16.92
CA THR A 17 0.48 -11.73 -15.97
C THR A 17 0.04 -11.81 -14.51
N ARG A 18 -1.14 -12.38 -14.22
CA ARG A 18 -1.61 -12.54 -12.84
C ARG A 18 -0.68 -13.48 -12.08
N ILE A 19 0.03 -12.92 -11.11
CA ILE A 19 0.80 -13.68 -10.13
C ILE A 19 -0.18 -14.45 -9.22
N GLY A 20 0.14 -15.69 -8.87
CA GLY A 20 -0.70 -16.53 -8.00
C GLY A 20 -0.48 -16.31 -6.50
N VAL A 21 0.70 -15.82 -6.12
CA VAL A 21 1.11 -15.61 -4.72
C VAL A 21 0.57 -14.28 -4.18
N SER A 22 -0.34 -14.32 -3.20
CA SER A 22 -1.02 -13.11 -2.69
C SER A 22 -0.04 -12.07 -2.14
N TYR A 23 0.92 -12.50 -1.32
CA TYR A 23 1.89 -11.61 -0.69
C TYR A 23 2.73 -10.80 -1.70
N VAL A 24 3.20 -11.42 -2.78
CA VAL A 24 3.97 -10.72 -3.83
C VAL A 24 3.09 -9.72 -4.57
N ARG A 25 1.83 -10.07 -4.82
CA ARG A 25 0.86 -9.16 -5.45
C ARG A 25 0.57 -7.96 -4.57
N GLU A 26 0.36 -8.19 -3.29
CA GLU A 26 0.12 -7.16 -2.28
C GLU A 26 1.33 -6.22 -2.19
N ALA A 27 2.55 -6.74 -2.12
CA ALA A 27 3.79 -5.97 -2.14
C ALA A 27 3.92 -5.07 -3.40
N ILE A 28 3.55 -5.57 -4.58
CA ILE A 28 3.50 -4.76 -5.81
C ILE A 28 2.48 -3.62 -5.68
N GLY A 29 1.32 -3.89 -5.08
CA GLY A 29 0.30 -2.89 -4.80
C GLY A 29 0.81 -1.80 -3.87
N GLU A 30 1.48 -2.18 -2.79
CA GLU A 30 2.06 -1.24 -1.83
C GLU A 30 3.19 -0.41 -2.43
N PHE A 31 4.08 -1.01 -3.22
CA PHE A 31 5.11 -0.29 -3.96
C PHE A 31 4.49 0.75 -4.90
N TYR A 32 3.55 0.34 -5.74
CA TYR A 32 2.97 1.23 -6.74
C TYR A 32 2.07 2.30 -6.13
N GLY A 33 1.33 1.97 -5.07
CA GLY A 33 0.51 2.90 -4.32
C GLY A 33 1.32 3.99 -3.63
N THR A 34 2.38 3.61 -2.91
CA THR A 34 3.25 4.60 -2.26
C THR A 34 4.08 5.40 -3.27
N LEU A 35 4.43 4.81 -4.42
CA LEU A 35 5.02 5.54 -5.56
C LEU A 35 4.10 6.67 -6.03
N ILE A 36 2.83 6.37 -6.31
CA ILE A 36 1.85 7.40 -6.73
C ILE A 36 1.73 8.49 -5.66
N LEU A 37 1.61 8.10 -4.38
CA LEU A 37 1.50 9.04 -3.28
C LEU A 37 2.69 10.01 -3.25
N CYS A 38 3.92 9.50 -3.25
CA CYS A 38 5.12 10.34 -3.12
C CYS A 38 5.42 11.13 -4.40
N PHE A 39 5.09 10.57 -5.57
CA PHE A 39 5.12 11.30 -6.84
C PHE A 39 4.24 12.56 -6.79
N MET A 40 2.99 12.41 -6.34
CA MET A 40 2.06 13.53 -6.22
C MET A 40 2.49 14.53 -5.15
N CYS A 41 3.01 14.07 -4.00
CA CYS A 41 3.51 14.94 -2.94
C CYS A 41 4.68 15.80 -3.42
N VAL A 42 5.71 15.19 -4.03
CA VAL A 42 6.89 15.91 -4.52
C VAL A 42 6.52 16.85 -5.66
N GLY A 43 5.67 16.43 -6.60
CA GLY A 43 5.23 17.29 -7.71
C GLY A 43 4.42 18.50 -7.25
N ALA A 44 3.55 18.34 -6.24
CA ALA A 44 2.80 19.46 -5.67
C ALA A 44 3.69 20.40 -4.85
N SER A 45 4.63 19.84 -4.07
CA SER A 45 5.58 20.62 -3.28
C SER A 45 6.54 21.42 -4.18
N ALA A 46 7.05 20.82 -5.26
CA ALA A 46 7.88 21.54 -6.23
C ALA A 46 7.14 22.70 -6.89
N GLN A 47 5.88 22.52 -7.28
CA GLN A 47 5.05 23.62 -7.79
C GLN A 47 4.87 24.73 -6.77
N TYR A 48 4.65 24.38 -5.49
CA TYR A 48 4.58 25.37 -4.42
C TYR A 48 5.88 26.16 -4.30
N HIS A 49 7.05 25.53 -4.25
CA HIS A 49 8.33 26.24 -4.14
C HIS A 49 8.59 27.14 -5.35
N ILE A 50 8.34 26.66 -6.57
CA ILE A 50 8.48 27.46 -7.80
C ILE A 50 7.59 28.70 -7.74
N LYS A 51 6.32 28.54 -7.35
CA LYS A 51 5.36 29.64 -7.29
C LYS A 51 5.63 30.60 -6.12
N ASN A 52 6.11 30.07 -5.00
CA ASN A 52 6.48 30.87 -3.84
C ASN A 52 7.67 31.79 -4.13
N HIS A 53 8.64 31.31 -4.92
CA HIS A 53 9.71 32.15 -5.45
C HIS A 53 9.19 33.35 -6.25
N ASP A 54 8.05 33.20 -6.95
CA ASP A 54 7.38 34.28 -7.70
C ASP A 54 6.40 35.12 -6.83
N GLY A 55 6.41 34.96 -5.50
CA GLY A 55 5.56 35.70 -4.56
C GLY A 55 4.16 35.11 -4.32
N TYR A 56 3.87 33.90 -4.80
CA TYR A 56 2.61 33.21 -4.51
C TYR A 56 2.70 32.34 -3.24
N GLU A 57 1.94 32.71 -2.21
CA GLU A 57 1.90 31.97 -0.94
C GLU A 57 0.59 31.20 -0.79
N SER A 58 0.60 29.90 -1.10
CA SER A 58 -0.53 29.03 -0.78
C SER A 58 -0.12 27.62 -0.38
N GLN A 59 -0.35 27.29 0.89
CA GLN A 59 -0.12 25.96 1.45
C GLN A 59 -1.17 24.93 0.99
N ILE A 60 -2.19 25.33 0.21
CA ILE A 60 -3.23 24.40 -0.24
C ILE A 60 -2.71 23.40 -1.27
N VAL A 61 -1.75 23.81 -2.12
CA VAL A 61 -1.27 22.97 -3.23
C VAL A 61 -0.53 21.73 -2.73
N PRO A 62 0.43 21.82 -1.78
CA PRO A 62 1.05 20.63 -1.20
C PRO A 62 0.03 19.70 -0.53
N VAL A 63 -0.95 20.27 0.21
CA VAL A 63 -1.99 19.49 0.88
C VAL A 63 -2.87 18.73 -0.13
N LEU A 64 -3.27 19.37 -1.24
CA LEU A 64 -3.99 18.70 -2.32
C LEU A 64 -3.15 17.60 -2.97
N GLY A 65 -1.83 17.79 -3.11
CA GLY A 65 -0.93 16.75 -3.61
C GLY A 65 -0.96 15.48 -2.75
N ILE A 66 -0.99 15.63 -1.42
CA ILE A 66 -1.13 14.51 -0.47
C ILE A 66 -2.48 13.82 -0.69
N ILE A 67 -3.58 14.58 -0.59
CA ILE A 67 -4.94 14.03 -0.60
C ILE A 67 -5.21 13.31 -1.92
N LEU A 68 -4.96 13.98 -3.05
CA LEU A 68 -5.18 13.40 -4.38
C LEU A 68 -4.23 12.23 -4.64
N GLY A 69 -3.00 12.27 -4.13
CA GLY A 69 -2.06 11.14 -4.19
C GLY A 69 -2.62 9.90 -3.50
N ILE A 70 -3.15 10.04 -2.28
CA ILE A 70 -3.77 8.93 -1.55
C ILE A 70 -5.02 8.44 -2.29
N MET A 71 -5.87 9.34 -2.79
CA MET A 71 -7.07 8.96 -3.57
C MET A 71 -6.72 8.12 -4.80
N ILE A 72 -5.77 8.58 -5.62
CA ILE A 72 -5.35 7.85 -6.83
C ILE A 72 -4.71 6.51 -6.45
N ALA A 73 -3.82 6.50 -5.45
CA ALA A 73 -3.16 5.29 -4.99
C ALA A 73 -4.16 4.24 -4.48
N THR A 74 -5.11 4.64 -3.64
CA THR A 74 -6.11 3.74 -3.04
C THR A 74 -7.10 3.19 -4.07
N VAL A 75 -7.58 4.01 -5.02
CA VAL A 75 -8.41 3.51 -6.13
C VAL A 75 -7.65 2.52 -7.01
N THR A 76 -6.36 2.77 -7.24
CA THR A 76 -5.53 1.94 -8.12
C THR A 76 -5.12 0.62 -7.48
N THR A 77 -4.79 0.62 -6.19
CA THR A 77 -4.12 -0.49 -5.50
C THR A 77 -4.94 -1.11 -4.35
N GLY A 78 -6.04 -0.49 -3.94
CA GLY A 78 -6.87 -0.95 -2.82
C GLY A 78 -7.46 -2.34 -3.03
N GLY A 79 -7.86 -2.67 -4.26
CA GLY A 79 -8.32 -4.03 -4.59
C GLY A 79 -7.21 -5.09 -4.68
N LEU A 80 -5.94 -4.66 -4.61
CA LEU A 80 -4.77 -5.53 -4.70
C LEU A 80 -4.16 -5.83 -3.32
N SER A 81 -3.90 -4.79 -2.52
CA SER A 81 -3.20 -4.89 -1.23
C SER A 81 -4.00 -4.36 -0.03
N GLY A 82 -5.16 -3.76 -0.26
CA GLY A 82 -5.84 -2.91 0.73
C GLY A 82 -5.32 -1.47 0.74
N ALA A 83 -4.26 -1.17 -0.01
CA ALA A 83 -3.61 0.14 -0.11
C ALA A 83 -3.28 0.74 1.26
N HIS A 84 -2.49 0.04 2.06
CA HIS A 84 -2.01 0.59 3.33
C HIS A 84 -1.15 1.83 3.06
N ILE A 85 -0.25 1.71 2.07
CA ILE A 85 0.67 2.72 1.53
C ILE A 85 1.44 3.50 2.60
N ASN A 86 1.51 2.95 3.81
CA ASN A 86 1.96 3.59 5.04
C ASN A 86 2.42 2.52 6.04
N PRO A 87 3.70 2.55 6.49
CA PRO A 87 4.21 1.64 7.50
C PRO A 87 3.45 1.69 8.82
N ALA A 88 3.03 2.88 9.27
CA ALA A 88 2.26 3.04 10.51
C ALA A 88 0.89 2.37 10.41
N VAL A 89 0.18 2.52 9.29
CA VAL A 89 -1.09 1.81 9.04
C VAL A 89 -0.88 0.30 9.03
N THR A 90 0.14 -0.17 8.32
CA THR A 90 0.45 -1.60 8.19
C THR A 90 0.70 -2.24 9.55
N VAL A 91 1.54 -1.62 10.38
CA VAL A 91 1.83 -2.12 11.74
C VAL A 91 0.60 -2.03 12.63
N SER A 92 -0.16 -0.94 12.55
CA SER A 92 -1.37 -0.76 13.37
C SER A 92 -2.44 -1.81 13.08
N LEU A 93 -2.65 -2.16 11.81
CA LEU A 93 -3.58 -3.23 11.43
C LEU A 93 -3.09 -4.60 11.90
N ALA A 94 -1.77 -4.85 11.90
CA ALA A 94 -1.22 -6.06 12.48
C ALA A 94 -1.38 -6.13 14.01
N VAL A 95 -1.24 -4.99 14.71
CA VAL A 95 -1.54 -4.86 16.15
C VAL A 95 -3.03 -5.11 16.44
N ALA A 96 -3.92 -4.57 15.62
CA ALA A 96 -5.36 -4.76 15.75
C ALA A 96 -5.84 -6.19 15.37
N GLY A 97 -4.96 -7.04 14.84
CA GLY A 97 -5.31 -8.40 14.41
C GLY A 97 -5.93 -8.50 13.02
N GLU A 98 -5.96 -7.39 12.26
CA GLU A 98 -6.51 -7.30 10.89
C GLU A 98 -5.51 -7.74 9.81
N MET A 99 -4.23 -7.92 10.17
CA MET A 99 -3.16 -8.33 9.25
C MET A 99 -2.19 -9.31 9.92
N SER A 100 -1.66 -10.26 9.13
CA SER A 100 -0.58 -11.14 9.59
C SER A 100 0.75 -10.37 9.72
N TRP A 101 1.40 -10.52 10.87
CA TRP A 101 2.74 -9.98 11.13
C TRP A 101 3.80 -10.44 10.12
N LEU A 102 3.65 -11.62 9.53
CA LEU A 102 4.57 -12.11 8.50
C LEU A 102 4.48 -11.30 7.20
N SER A 103 3.35 -10.65 6.94
CA SER A 103 3.18 -9.82 5.75
C SER A 103 3.77 -8.41 5.93
N VAL A 104 3.94 -7.95 7.18
CA VAL A 104 4.35 -6.58 7.50
C VAL A 104 5.69 -6.18 6.85
N PRO A 105 6.77 -6.99 6.91
CA PRO A 105 8.05 -6.60 6.31
C PRO A 105 7.96 -6.33 4.80
N GLY A 106 7.13 -7.10 4.08
CA GLY A 106 6.97 -6.94 2.63
C GLY A 106 6.26 -5.67 2.26
N TYR A 107 5.21 -5.34 3.01
CA TYR A 107 4.49 -4.08 2.88
C TYR A 107 5.43 -2.91 3.15
N VAL A 108 6.12 -2.91 4.29
CA VAL A 108 6.98 -1.81 4.71
C VAL A 108 8.14 -1.57 3.74
N ILE A 109 8.84 -2.62 3.32
CA ILE A 109 9.93 -2.51 2.33
C ILE A 109 9.41 -1.96 1.00
N SER A 110 8.27 -2.50 0.53
CA SER A 110 7.66 -2.05 -0.73
C SER A 110 7.25 -0.59 -0.68
N GLN A 111 6.67 -0.14 0.44
CA GLN A 111 6.27 1.25 0.65
C GLN A 111 7.49 2.19 0.59
N PHE A 112 8.58 1.87 1.28
CA PHE A 112 9.80 2.69 1.24
C PHE A 112 10.41 2.75 -0.17
N LEU A 113 10.51 1.62 -0.86
CA LEU A 113 11.02 1.57 -2.23
C LEU A 113 10.11 2.37 -3.18
N GLY A 114 8.80 2.23 -3.03
CA GLY A 114 7.81 2.98 -3.78
C GLY A 114 7.95 4.47 -3.55
N ALA A 115 8.08 4.89 -2.29
CA ALA A 115 8.27 6.29 -1.92
C ALA A 115 9.50 6.91 -2.57
N ILE A 116 10.66 6.23 -2.49
CA ILE A 116 11.92 6.69 -3.10
C ILE A 116 11.74 6.86 -4.61
N VAL A 117 11.22 5.85 -5.31
CA VAL A 117 11.04 5.89 -6.77
C VAL A 117 10.03 6.97 -7.16
N GLY A 118 8.92 7.09 -6.43
CA GLY A 118 7.90 8.12 -6.66
C GLY A 118 8.46 9.52 -6.54
N SER A 119 9.28 9.78 -5.52
CA SER A 119 9.93 11.07 -5.32
C SER A 119 10.96 11.40 -6.40
N LEU A 120 11.79 10.44 -6.79
CA LEU A 120 12.75 10.62 -7.89
C LEU A 120 12.03 10.96 -9.20
N LEU A 121 10.93 10.25 -9.51
CA LEU A 121 10.11 10.53 -10.68
C LEU A 121 9.46 11.92 -10.59
N GLY A 122 8.84 12.25 -9.46
CA GLY A 122 8.18 13.54 -9.24
C GLY A 122 9.13 14.71 -9.44
N TRP A 123 10.34 14.63 -8.88
CA TRP A 123 11.39 15.62 -9.06
C TRP A 123 11.90 15.69 -10.50
N SER A 124 12.13 14.54 -11.15
CA SER A 124 12.70 14.50 -12.51
C SER A 124 11.86 15.24 -13.54
N LEU A 125 10.52 15.21 -13.41
CA LEU A 125 9.60 15.87 -14.34
C LEU A 125 9.59 17.40 -14.20
N VAL A 126 9.91 17.91 -13.01
CA VAL A 126 9.91 19.36 -12.71
C VAL A 126 11.31 19.95 -12.67
N HIS A 127 12.36 19.12 -12.69
CA HIS A 127 13.76 19.54 -12.60
C HIS A 127 14.15 20.67 -13.57
N PRO A 128 13.78 20.64 -14.88
CA PRO A 128 14.15 21.73 -15.79
C PRO A 128 13.55 23.09 -15.39
N ILE A 129 12.32 23.07 -14.85
CA ILE A 129 11.64 24.29 -14.40
C ILE A 129 12.29 24.80 -13.12
N LEU A 130 12.53 23.90 -12.14
CA LEU A 130 13.27 24.24 -10.91
C LEU A 130 14.63 24.86 -11.22
N HIS A 131 15.39 24.25 -12.13
CA HIS A 131 16.69 24.75 -12.53
C HIS A 131 16.58 26.16 -13.13
N ASN A 132 15.65 26.38 -14.05
CA ASN A 132 15.46 27.70 -14.65
C ASN A 132 15.00 28.75 -13.64
N THR A 133 14.18 28.38 -12.66
CA THR A 133 13.67 29.30 -11.62
C THR A 133 14.76 29.69 -10.62
N PHE A 134 15.49 28.73 -10.06
CA PHE A 134 16.38 28.97 -8.92
C PHE A 134 17.85 29.16 -9.31
N VAL A 135 18.28 28.59 -10.43
CA VAL A 135 19.69 28.61 -10.86
C VAL A 135 19.90 29.59 -12.01
N GLY A 136 18.99 29.57 -12.98
CA GLY A 136 19.07 30.38 -14.19
C GLY A 136 20.02 29.81 -15.27
N PRO A 137 19.93 30.32 -16.51
CA PRO A 137 20.57 29.70 -17.68
C PRO A 137 22.07 29.95 -17.83
N LEU A 138 22.65 30.88 -17.06
CA LEU A 138 24.07 31.30 -17.17
C LEU A 138 24.94 30.80 -16.02
N SER A 139 24.35 30.04 -15.09
CA SER A 139 25.01 29.50 -13.92
C SER A 139 25.53 28.08 -14.21
N ASN A 140 26.73 27.77 -13.71
CA ASN A 140 27.27 26.41 -13.72
C ASN A 140 26.91 25.62 -12.46
N LEU A 141 26.14 26.21 -11.54
CA LEU A 141 25.70 25.57 -10.31
C LEU A 141 24.52 24.63 -10.59
N THR A 142 24.36 23.64 -9.74
CA THR A 142 23.17 22.80 -9.63
C THR A 142 22.16 23.42 -8.67
N ILE A 143 20.89 22.96 -8.73
CA ILE A 143 19.86 23.39 -7.77
C ILE A 143 20.31 23.10 -6.33
N MET A 144 20.96 21.96 -6.10
CA MET A 144 21.49 21.58 -4.80
C MET A 144 22.53 22.57 -4.29
N GLU A 145 23.49 22.96 -5.13
CA GLU A 145 24.52 23.93 -4.73
C GLU A 145 23.94 25.30 -4.40
N VAL A 146 22.94 25.75 -5.15
CA VAL A 146 22.24 27.02 -4.87
C VAL A 146 21.48 26.93 -3.55
N ASP A 147 20.69 25.87 -3.35
CA ASP A 147 19.92 25.65 -2.12
C ASP A 147 20.80 25.67 -0.88
N MET A 148 21.93 24.97 -0.94
CA MET A 148 22.90 24.87 0.15
C MET A 148 23.61 26.20 0.44
N ALA A 149 23.97 26.93 -0.61
CA ALA A 149 24.69 28.20 -0.48
C ALA A 149 23.80 29.35 0.02
N GLN A 150 22.50 29.27 -0.24
CA GLN A 150 21.54 30.34 0.04
C GLN A 150 20.47 29.95 1.07
N ASP A 151 20.48 28.71 1.55
CA ASP A 151 19.52 28.15 2.50
C ASP A 151 18.07 28.40 2.07
N LEU A 152 17.77 28.14 0.80
CA LEU A 152 16.46 28.44 0.19
C LEU A 152 15.36 27.46 0.65
N GLY A 153 15.74 26.38 1.33
CA GLY A 153 14.83 25.34 1.79
C GLY A 153 14.24 24.50 0.65
N ILE A 154 14.87 24.46 -0.53
CA ILE A 154 14.40 23.70 -1.70
C ILE A 154 14.39 22.20 -1.41
N ALA A 155 15.27 21.70 -0.53
CA ALA A 155 15.21 20.35 0.02
C ALA A 155 13.81 19.99 0.60
N GLY A 156 13.05 21.00 1.05
CA GLY A 156 11.68 20.88 1.55
C GLY A 156 10.66 20.42 0.51
N ILE A 157 11.02 20.40 -0.78
CA ILE A 157 10.25 19.77 -1.85
C ILE A 157 10.00 18.28 -1.54
N PHE A 158 11.00 17.61 -0.98
CA PHE A 158 10.94 16.17 -0.76
C PHE A 158 10.17 15.82 0.51
N SER A 159 10.48 16.49 1.62
CA SER A 159 9.74 16.30 2.87
C SER A 159 9.80 17.55 3.75
N PRO A 160 8.73 17.90 4.48
CA PRO A 160 8.76 19.08 5.34
C PRO A 160 9.76 18.92 6.49
N PHE A 161 10.43 20.02 6.79
CA PHE A 161 11.13 20.25 8.06
C PHE A 161 10.59 21.52 8.70
N ARG A 162 10.79 21.67 10.01
CA ARG A 162 10.36 22.85 10.77
C ARG A 162 11.50 23.33 11.63
N ASP A 163 12.07 24.47 11.24
CA ASP A 163 12.95 25.21 12.12
C ASP A 163 12.14 25.89 13.23
N GLY A 164 12.74 26.01 14.41
CA GLY A 164 12.09 26.55 15.59
C GLY A 164 11.28 25.53 16.40
N TYR A 165 11.03 24.32 15.88
CA TYR A 165 10.39 23.23 16.62
C TYR A 165 11.40 22.21 17.10
N THR A 166 11.19 21.67 18.30
CA THR A 166 11.98 20.53 18.77
C THR A 166 11.47 19.23 18.14
N VAL A 167 12.35 18.25 17.95
CA VAL A 167 11.98 16.88 17.56
C VAL A 167 10.93 16.29 18.51
N GLY A 168 10.99 16.63 19.81
CA GLY A 168 9.97 16.21 20.78
C GLY A 168 8.58 16.75 20.47
N ASN A 169 8.46 18.03 20.12
CA ASN A 169 7.18 18.62 19.70
C ASN A 169 6.67 18.01 18.40
N GLY A 170 7.56 17.76 17.44
CA GLY A 170 7.22 17.08 16.19
C GLY A 170 6.68 15.66 16.44
N ILE A 171 7.41 14.85 17.22
CA ILE A 171 6.99 13.48 17.57
C ILE A 171 5.65 13.48 18.29
N ALA A 172 5.43 14.39 19.25
CA ALA A 172 4.16 14.48 19.96
C ALA A 172 3.00 14.82 19.02
N THR A 173 3.23 15.72 18.06
CA THR A 173 2.23 16.09 17.06
C THR A 173 1.88 14.89 16.18
N GLU A 174 2.89 14.25 15.59
CA GLU A 174 2.69 13.09 14.71
C GLU A 174 2.09 11.88 15.43
N LEU A 175 2.40 11.69 16.71
CA LEU A 175 1.77 10.68 17.56
C LEU A 175 0.26 10.95 17.67
N VAL A 176 -0.14 12.17 18.02
CA VAL A 176 -1.57 12.51 18.20
C VAL A 176 -2.32 12.40 16.87
N LEU A 177 -1.79 12.98 15.80
CA LEU A 177 -2.46 12.96 14.50
C LEU A 177 -2.58 11.53 13.95
N THR A 178 -1.52 10.72 14.07
CA THR A 178 -1.56 9.33 13.59
C THR A 178 -2.44 8.45 14.48
N CYS A 179 -2.52 8.73 15.79
CA CYS A 179 -3.46 8.09 16.68
C CYS A 179 -4.91 8.30 16.23
N PHE A 180 -5.29 9.54 15.90
CA PHE A 180 -6.62 9.82 15.36
C PHE A 180 -6.83 9.18 13.99
N LEU A 181 -5.84 9.26 13.09
CA LEU A 181 -5.91 8.60 11.78
C LEU A 181 -6.22 7.10 11.91
N ILE A 182 -5.47 6.38 12.75
CA ILE A 182 -5.64 4.94 12.92
C ILE A 182 -6.94 4.61 13.66
N THR A 183 -7.30 5.39 14.68
CA THR A 183 -8.58 5.18 15.38
C THR A 183 -9.75 5.31 14.40
N THR A 184 -9.75 6.33 13.56
CA THR A 184 -10.77 6.53 12.52
C THR A 184 -10.71 5.44 11.45
N LEU A 185 -9.51 5.01 11.04
CA LEU A 185 -9.34 3.91 10.09
C LEU A 185 -9.96 2.61 10.62
N CYS A 186 -9.63 2.23 11.86
CA CYS A 186 -10.20 1.06 12.52
C CYS A 186 -11.74 1.14 12.56
N ALA A 187 -12.30 2.29 12.94
CA ALA A 187 -13.75 2.53 12.91
C ALA A 187 -14.38 2.38 11.52
N ALA A 188 -13.65 2.77 10.47
CA ALA A 188 -14.11 2.72 9.10
C ALA A 188 -13.98 1.32 8.46
N VAL A 189 -13.15 0.44 9.01
CA VAL A 189 -12.97 -0.93 8.49
C VAL A 189 -13.66 -1.99 9.34
N ASP A 190 -13.96 -1.70 10.61
CA ASP A 190 -14.66 -2.61 11.52
C ASP A 190 -16.01 -3.04 10.92
N SER A 191 -16.22 -4.34 10.84
CA SER A 191 -17.46 -4.96 10.36
C SER A 191 -18.69 -4.69 11.22
N GLN A 192 -18.49 -4.39 12.51
CA GLN A 192 -19.56 -4.15 13.47
C GLN A 192 -19.98 -2.68 13.54
N SER A 193 -19.18 -1.77 12.96
CA SER A 193 -19.48 -0.34 12.94
C SER A 193 -20.67 0.00 12.04
N VAL A 194 -21.72 0.58 12.62
CA VAL A 194 -22.87 1.12 11.87
C VAL A 194 -22.49 2.29 10.96
N PHE A 195 -21.34 2.93 11.22
CA PHE A 195 -20.78 4.00 10.38
C PHE A 195 -19.76 3.48 9.36
N LYS A 196 -19.57 2.16 9.24
CA LYS A 196 -18.67 1.55 8.25
C LYS A 196 -19.13 1.95 6.83
N PRO A 197 -18.34 2.75 6.09
CA PRO A 197 -18.71 3.11 4.73
C PRO A 197 -18.49 1.93 3.77
N PRO A 198 -19.18 1.92 2.62
CA PRO A 198 -18.81 1.05 1.50
C PRO A 198 -17.32 1.17 1.16
N LYS A 199 -16.65 0.04 0.88
CA LYS A 199 -15.19 -0.01 0.68
C LYS A 199 -14.65 1.00 -0.33
N TYR A 200 -15.39 1.27 -1.40
CA TYR A 200 -15.00 2.23 -2.43
C TYR A 200 -15.04 3.69 -1.96
N LEU A 201 -15.75 4.02 -0.87
CA LEU A 201 -15.74 5.36 -0.29
C LEU A 201 -14.54 5.59 0.64
N LEU A 202 -13.86 4.53 1.09
CA LEU A 202 -12.63 4.67 1.91
C LEU A 202 -11.55 5.46 1.17
N SER A 203 -11.48 5.33 -0.16
CA SER A 203 -10.56 6.10 -1.01
C SER A 203 -10.89 7.59 -1.09
N ILE A 204 -12.01 8.04 -0.51
CA ILE A 204 -12.41 9.46 -0.44
C ILE A 204 -12.39 9.92 1.02
N ILE A 205 -13.00 9.14 1.92
CA ILE A 205 -13.16 9.50 3.33
C ILE A 205 -11.80 9.62 4.03
N MET A 206 -10.92 8.62 3.88
CA MET A 206 -9.64 8.62 4.59
C MET A 206 -8.71 9.77 4.14
N PRO A 207 -8.58 10.08 2.83
CA PRO A 207 -7.88 11.29 2.39
C PRO A 207 -8.46 12.59 2.94
N LEU A 208 -9.79 12.70 3.08
CA LEU A 208 -10.42 13.89 3.67
C LEU A 208 -10.18 14.02 5.18
N VAL A 209 -10.08 12.91 5.91
CA VAL A 209 -9.65 12.91 7.32
C VAL A 209 -8.23 13.48 7.42
N ILE A 210 -7.33 13.02 6.54
CA ILE A 210 -5.94 13.53 6.47
C ILE A 210 -5.92 15.01 6.05
N ALA A 211 -6.81 15.42 5.14
CA ALA A 211 -6.98 16.83 4.77
C ALA A 211 -7.34 17.70 5.97
N GLY A 212 -8.26 17.22 6.81
CA GLY A 212 -8.64 17.91 8.05
C GLY A 212 -7.45 18.13 8.97
N PHE A 213 -6.58 17.13 9.13
CA PHE A 213 -5.34 17.27 9.91
C PHE A 213 -4.37 18.25 9.25
N ALA A 214 -4.17 18.16 7.94
CA ALA A 214 -3.27 19.06 7.23
C ALA A 214 -3.71 20.53 7.31
N PHE A 215 -5.01 20.81 7.12
CA PHE A 215 -5.51 22.18 7.21
C PHE A 215 -5.51 22.75 8.63
N SER A 216 -5.41 21.91 9.67
CA SER A 216 -5.46 22.36 11.07
C SER A 216 -4.13 22.27 11.81
N HIS A 217 -3.25 21.34 11.44
CA HIS A 217 -2.06 20.95 12.21
C HIS A 217 -0.84 20.65 11.32
N ASP A 218 -0.74 21.22 10.12
CA ASP A 218 0.47 21.05 9.29
C ASP A 218 1.69 21.83 9.79
N MET A 219 1.49 22.97 10.46
CA MET A 219 2.59 23.83 10.89
C MET A 219 3.59 23.15 11.84
N PRO A 220 3.21 22.37 12.86
CA PRO A 220 4.18 21.84 13.83
C PRO A 220 5.11 20.74 13.28
N SER A 221 4.66 19.95 12.29
CA SER A 221 5.42 18.79 11.81
C SER A 221 5.34 18.52 10.31
N GLY A 222 4.39 19.12 9.60
CA GLY A 222 4.16 18.89 8.17
C GLY A 222 3.20 17.73 7.85
N THR A 223 2.35 17.37 8.83
CA THR A 223 1.34 16.31 8.73
C THR A 223 1.91 15.05 8.06
N LEU A 224 2.97 14.50 8.63
CA LEU A 224 3.74 13.42 8.01
C LEU A 224 2.91 12.14 7.95
N LEU A 225 2.39 11.68 9.11
CA LEU A 225 1.50 10.54 9.35
C LEU A 225 1.98 9.17 8.83
N ASN A 226 3.07 9.16 8.07
CA ASN A 226 3.48 8.05 7.23
C ASN A 226 5.02 8.03 7.14
N PRO A 227 5.67 7.02 7.78
CA PRO A 227 7.12 6.91 7.73
C PRO A 227 7.70 6.78 6.32
N ALA A 228 7.03 6.08 5.40
CA ALA A 228 7.51 5.94 4.02
C ALA A 228 7.38 7.25 3.24
N ARG A 229 6.28 7.99 3.44
CA ARG A 229 6.07 9.32 2.84
C ARG A 229 7.11 10.34 3.34
N ASP A 230 7.66 10.18 4.53
CA ASP A 230 8.67 11.09 5.06
C ASP A 230 10.10 10.66 4.67
N LEU A 231 10.52 9.48 5.11
CA LEU A 231 11.92 9.05 4.97
C LEU A 231 12.25 8.66 3.53
N GLY A 232 11.30 8.14 2.75
CA GLY A 232 11.51 7.79 1.34
C GLY A 232 11.94 8.99 0.49
N PRO A 233 11.17 10.10 0.46
CA PRO A 233 11.59 11.31 -0.24
C PRO A 233 12.88 11.93 0.30
N ARG A 234 13.14 11.88 1.63
CA ARG A 234 14.42 12.34 2.19
C ARG A 234 15.59 11.55 1.61
N ILE A 235 15.47 10.22 1.55
CA ILE A 235 16.49 9.38 0.90
C ILE A 235 16.63 9.73 -0.58
N ALA A 236 15.53 10.00 -1.28
CA ALA A 236 15.59 10.44 -2.68
C ALA A 236 16.35 11.77 -2.86
N ALA A 237 16.11 12.77 -1.99
CA ALA A 237 16.86 14.03 -2.01
C ALA A 237 18.36 13.81 -1.79
N TRP A 238 18.71 12.95 -0.83
CA TRP A 238 20.10 12.60 -0.56
C TRP A 238 20.77 11.87 -1.73
N ILE A 239 20.06 10.94 -2.39
CA ILE A 239 20.54 10.28 -3.62
C ILE A 239 20.81 11.29 -4.74
N LEU A 240 19.98 12.33 -4.84
CA LEU A 240 20.12 13.39 -5.83
C LEU A 240 21.25 14.38 -5.50
N GLY A 241 21.90 14.26 -4.35
CA GLY A 241 23.08 15.05 -3.98
C GLY A 241 22.81 16.20 -3.01
N TRP A 242 21.60 16.32 -2.46
CA TRP A 242 21.39 17.22 -1.32
C TRP A 242 22.18 16.72 -0.10
N ASP A 243 22.78 17.66 0.63
CA ASP A 243 23.51 17.34 1.85
C ASP A 243 22.56 16.83 2.94
N ALA A 244 23.03 15.82 3.68
CA ALA A 244 22.25 15.18 4.72
C ALA A 244 21.79 16.16 5.83
N LYS A 245 22.53 17.24 6.08
CA LYS A 245 22.13 18.29 7.03
C LYS A 245 20.80 18.93 6.66
N TYR A 246 20.61 19.29 5.39
CA TYR A 246 19.43 20.03 4.93
C TYR A 246 18.23 19.11 4.65
N VAL A 247 18.48 17.80 4.61
CA VAL A 247 17.45 16.79 4.30
C VAL A 247 16.96 16.06 5.55
N PHE A 248 17.86 15.76 6.50
CA PHE A 248 17.52 14.93 7.67
C PHE A 248 17.52 15.72 8.97
N LYS A 249 18.05 16.94 9.01
CA LYS A 249 18.16 17.72 10.22
C LYS A 249 17.36 19.03 10.12
N SER A 250 17.06 19.60 11.27
CA SER A 250 16.51 20.95 11.42
C SER A 250 17.15 21.61 12.64
N THR A 251 16.83 22.88 12.87
CA THR A 251 17.26 23.62 14.06
C THR A 251 16.08 23.91 14.98
N ASP A 252 16.26 23.75 16.30
CA ASP A 252 15.24 24.16 17.26
C ASP A 252 15.22 25.69 17.46
N TRP A 253 14.31 26.18 18.31
CA TRP A 253 14.19 27.61 18.64
C TRP A 253 15.43 28.21 19.33
N ASN A 254 16.35 27.37 19.82
CA ASN A 254 17.64 27.79 20.37
C ASN A 254 18.78 27.69 19.34
N GLY A 255 18.48 27.28 18.10
CA GLY A 255 19.47 27.05 17.04
C GLY A 255 20.24 25.74 17.18
N ASN A 256 19.83 24.82 18.07
CA ASN A 256 20.50 23.52 18.17
C ASN A 256 20.06 22.62 17.02
N GLU A 257 21.03 21.99 16.38
CA GLU A 257 20.78 21.02 15.31
C GLU A 257 20.18 19.72 15.86
N GLN A 258 19.15 19.20 15.22
CA GLN A 258 18.41 18.01 15.64
C GLN A 258 18.07 17.09 14.46
N HIS A 259 17.90 15.80 14.73
CA HIS A 259 17.56 14.79 13.73
C HIS A 259 16.05 14.77 13.42
N TRP A 260 15.61 15.70 12.58
CA TRP A 260 14.20 15.88 12.24
C TRP A 260 13.52 14.66 11.61
N TRP A 261 14.26 13.85 10.84
CA TRP A 261 13.73 12.61 10.23
C TRP A 261 13.14 11.61 11.24
N LEU A 262 13.49 11.71 12.52
CA LEU A 262 12.90 10.91 13.59
C LEU A 262 11.42 11.23 13.81
N VAL A 263 10.98 12.46 13.53
CA VAL A 263 9.60 12.92 13.69
C VAL A 263 8.65 12.07 12.84
N GLY A 264 8.94 11.93 11.55
CA GLY A 264 8.12 11.14 10.62
C GLY A 264 8.24 9.62 10.79
N LEU A 265 9.32 9.15 11.43
CA LEU A 265 9.52 7.72 11.68
C LEU A 265 8.89 7.25 12.99
N ILE A 266 9.19 7.92 14.10
CA ILE A 266 8.81 7.48 15.45
C ILE A 266 7.39 7.92 15.78
N GLY A 267 7.05 9.17 15.53
CA GLY A 267 5.74 9.74 15.87
C GLY A 267 4.57 8.93 15.31
N PRO A 268 4.53 8.68 13.98
CA PRO A 268 3.45 7.90 13.39
C PRO A 268 3.38 6.45 13.88
N MET A 269 4.52 5.81 14.14
CA MET A 269 4.54 4.43 14.62
C MET A 269 3.96 4.33 16.04
N LEU A 270 4.34 5.23 16.95
CA LEU A 270 3.78 5.28 18.29
C LEU A 270 2.30 5.65 18.28
N GLY A 271 1.95 6.68 17.49
CA GLY A 271 0.57 7.13 17.33
C GLY A 271 -0.33 6.02 16.77
N GLY A 272 0.14 5.30 15.76
CA GLY A 272 -0.64 4.24 15.14
C GLY A 272 -0.90 3.07 16.08
N VAL A 273 0.13 2.61 16.80
CA VAL A 273 -0.05 1.58 17.84
C VAL A 273 -1.07 2.04 18.89
N LEU A 274 -0.92 3.26 19.41
CA LEU A 274 -1.86 3.82 20.40
C LEU A 274 -3.29 3.92 19.84
N GLY A 275 -3.46 4.37 18.60
CA GLY A 275 -4.77 4.47 17.95
C GLY A 275 -5.45 3.12 17.77
N ALA A 276 -4.69 2.10 17.38
CA ALA A 276 -5.20 0.72 17.32
C ALA A 276 -5.65 0.22 18.70
N PHE A 277 -4.85 0.44 19.74
CA PHE A 277 -5.23 0.11 21.12
C PHE A 277 -6.50 0.84 21.57
N ILE A 278 -6.58 2.16 21.36
CA ILE A 278 -7.77 2.94 21.73
C ILE A 278 -9.00 2.40 21.03
N TYR A 279 -8.92 2.13 19.72
CA TYR A 279 -10.06 1.55 19.02
C TYR A 279 -10.43 0.18 19.61
N SER A 280 -9.49 -0.77 19.68
CA SER A 280 -9.76 -2.14 20.08
C SER A 280 -10.30 -2.29 21.51
N PHE A 281 -9.88 -1.44 22.45
CA PHE A 281 -10.23 -1.58 23.87
C PHE A 281 -11.21 -0.52 24.40
N VAL A 282 -11.35 0.62 23.72
CA VAL A 282 -12.18 1.75 24.21
C VAL A 282 -13.35 2.07 23.29
N ILE A 283 -13.20 1.98 21.97
CA ILE A 283 -14.29 2.34 21.03
C ILE A 283 -15.01 1.11 20.51
N GLY A 284 -14.28 0.15 19.92
CA GLY A 284 -14.82 -1.06 19.32
C GLY A 284 -15.76 -1.86 20.23
N PRO A 285 -15.46 -2.06 21.53
CA PRO A 285 -16.37 -2.78 22.42
C PRO A 285 -17.74 -2.08 22.59
N GLN A 286 -17.80 -0.77 22.36
CA GLN A 286 -19.00 0.05 22.57
C GLN A 286 -19.87 0.10 21.31
N VAL A 287 -19.30 -0.26 20.16
CA VAL A 287 -19.98 -0.35 18.87
C VAL A 287 -20.89 -1.59 18.82
N ASN A 288 -20.71 -2.57 19.71
CA ASN A 288 -21.25 -3.92 19.57
C ASN A 288 -22.22 -4.36 20.69
N LEU A 289 -23.22 -3.52 21.01
CA LEU A 289 -24.21 -3.87 22.06
C LEU A 289 -25.49 -4.54 21.51
N GLU A 290 -25.92 -4.27 20.27
CA GLU A 290 -27.21 -4.81 19.78
C GLU A 290 -27.17 -6.32 19.43
N HIS A 291 -26.05 -6.86 18.95
CA HIS A 291 -25.95 -8.28 18.59
C HIS A 291 -25.72 -9.22 19.78
N LEU A 292 -25.21 -8.73 20.91
CA LEU A 292 -25.12 -9.52 22.14
C LEU A 292 -26.51 -9.74 22.76
N ASP A 293 -27.40 -8.74 22.66
CA ASP A 293 -28.76 -8.86 23.18
C ASP A 293 -29.62 -9.81 22.33
N GLU A 294 -29.53 -9.75 21.00
CA GLU A 294 -30.24 -10.67 20.11
C GLU A 294 -29.71 -12.12 20.20
N SER A 295 -28.39 -12.29 20.29
CA SER A 295 -27.80 -13.64 20.40
C SER A 295 -28.05 -14.26 21.77
N ASN A 296 -28.03 -13.48 22.85
CA ASN A 296 -28.41 -13.94 24.19
C ASN A 296 -29.91 -14.26 24.26
N GLU A 297 -30.80 -13.41 23.70
CA GLU A 297 -32.23 -13.73 23.62
C GLU A 297 -32.49 -15.02 22.82
N THR A 298 -31.79 -15.20 21.70
CA THR A 298 -31.97 -16.38 20.85
C THR A 298 -31.40 -17.64 21.51
N HIS A 299 -30.28 -17.52 22.24
CA HIS A 299 -29.71 -18.61 23.03
C HIS A 299 -30.59 -18.97 24.23
N ASP A 300 -31.17 -17.99 24.93
CA ASP A 300 -32.10 -18.25 26.04
C ASP A 300 -33.42 -18.82 25.55
N LYS A 301 -33.96 -18.35 24.42
CA LYS A 301 -35.13 -18.96 23.77
C LYS A 301 -34.86 -20.42 23.39
N LYS A 302 -33.73 -20.71 22.73
CA LYS A 302 -33.32 -22.09 22.40
C LYS A 302 -33.06 -22.95 23.63
N ARG A 303 -32.45 -22.40 24.69
CA ARG A 303 -32.21 -23.11 25.96
C ARG A 303 -33.53 -23.44 26.66
N THR A 304 -34.47 -22.50 26.65
CA THR A 304 -35.81 -22.68 27.26
C THR A 304 -36.64 -23.70 26.48
N GLU A 305 -36.59 -23.68 25.14
CA GLU A 305 -37.23 -24.69 24.29
C GLU A 305 -36.63 -26.09 24.48
N VAL A 306 -35.29 -26.19 24.56
CA VAL A 306 -34.60 -27.48 24.82
C VAL A 306 -34.87 -28.02 26.22
N LEU A 307 -35.05 -27.14 27.23
CA LEU A 307 -35.43 -27.54 28.58
C LEU A 307 -36.92 -27.93 28.67
N ALA A 308 -37.80 -27.26 27.92
CA ALA A 308 -39.22 -27.62 27.83
C ALA A 308 -39.47 -28.91 27.03
N ALA A 309 -38.57 -29.26 26.11
CA ALA A 309 -38.69 -30.44 25.24
C ALA A 309 -38.05 -31.72 25.80
N LYS A 310 -37.46 -31.70 27.00
CA LYS A 310 -36.91 -32.93 27.61
C LYS A 310 -38.02 -33.78 28.23
N PRO A 311 -38.22 -35.03 27.78
CA PRO A 311 -38.97 -36.01 28.54
C PRO A 311 -38.18 -36.32 29.82
N GLU A 312 -38.86 -36.39 30.95
CA GLU A 312 -38.25 -36.82 32.20
C GLU A 312 -37.70 -38.25 32.05
N GLY A 313 -36.37 -38.39 32.12
CA GLY A 313 -35.70 -39.67 32.27
C GLY A 313 -34.87 -40.12 31.07
N ASP A 314 -33.59 -39.77 31.07
CA ASP A 314 -32.46 -40.70 30.94
C ASP A 314 -31.16 -39.89 30.71
N TRP A 315 -30.29 -39.85 31.72
CA TRP A 315 -29.07 -39.03 31.74
C TRP A 315 -27.87 -39.72 31.07
N ARG A 316 -28.04 -40.94 30.53
CA ARG A 316 -26.92 -41.78 30.05
C ARG A 316 -26.56 -41.63 28.57
N SER A 317 -27.20 -40.74 27.81
CA SER A 317 -26.96 -40.60 26.36
C SER A 317 -26.02 -39.46 25.93
N THR A 318 -25.47 -38.65 26.84
CA THR A 318 -24.60 -37.51 26.51
C THR A 318 -23.11 -37.79 26.64
N VAL A 319 -22.62 -38.87 26.00
CA VAL A 319 -21.19 -39.01 25.69
C VAL A 319 -21.02 -38.78 24.19
N PHE A 320 -20.39 -37.66 23.84
CA PHE A 320 -20.07 -37.25 22.48
C PHE A 320 -19.13 -38.30 21.83
N VAL A 321 -19.66 -39.10 20.91
CA VAL A 321 -18.87 -39.83 19.92
C VAL A 321 -18.93 -39.02 18.63
N PRO A 322 -17.81 -38.50 18.09
CA PRO A 322 -17.83 -37.81 16.80
C PRO A 322 -18.28 -38.79 15.71
N LYS A 323 -19.39 -38.50 15.02
CA LYS A 323 -19.80 -39.26 13.84
C LYS A 323 -18.83 -38.98 12.68
N PRO A 324 -18.46 -39.98 11.86
CA PRO A 324 -17.72 -39.73 10.62
C PRO A 324 -18.59 -38.88 9.69
N GLN A 325 -18.00 -37.84 9.09
CA GLN A 325 -18.67 -37.01 8.08
C GLN A 325 -19.11 -37.89 6.89
N GLN A 326 -20.41 -38.06 6.71
CA GLN A 326 -20.97 -38.58 5.47
C GLN A 326 -20.84 -37.50 4.40
N ALA A 327 -20.17 -37.84 3.30
CA ALA A 327 -20.05 -37.01 2.12
C ALA A 327 -21.44 -36.69 1.56
N ALA A 328 -21.78 -35.40 1.51
CA ALA A 328 -22.99 -34.92 0.86
C ALA A 328 -22.83 -35.07 -0.66
N ASN A 329 -23.64 -35.96 -1.24
CA ASN A 329 -23.93 -35.99 -2.68
C ASN A 329 -24.63 -34.67 -3.06
N GLY A 330 -23.93 -33.81 -3.78
CA GLY A 330 -24.49 -32.63 -4.46
C GLY A 330 -23.73 -32.44 -5.77
N GLY A 331 -24.44 -32.64 -6.89
CA GLY A 331 -23.85 -32.78 -8.23
C GLY A 331 -23.17 -31.52 -8.77
N TYR A 332 -22.10 -31.74 -9.53
CA TYR A 332 -21.55 -30.78 -10.48
C TYR A 332 -21.67 -31.35 -11.90
N PRO A 333 -22.09 -30.56 -12.90
CA PRO A 333 -22.22 -31.02 -14.27
C PRO A 333 -20.85 -31.22 -14.93
N ASN A 334 -20.81 -32.32 -15.65
CA ASN A 334 -19.74 -32.90 -16.45
C ASN A 334 -19.06 -31.89 -17.38
N ASN A 335 -17.73 -31.78 -17.34
CA ASN A 335 -16.92 -31.33 -18.47
C ASN A 335 -15.53 -31.99 -18.43
N ASN A 336 -15.28 -32.77 -19.48
CA ASN A 336 -14.09 -33.57 -19.75
C ASN A 336 -12.79 -32.77 -19.67
N ILE A 337 -11.85 -33.24 -18.84
CA ILE A 337 -10.41 -33.04 -19.00
C ILE A 337 -9.78 -34.44 -18.98
N PRO A 338 -9.05 -34.89 -20.02
CA PRO A 338 -8.37 -36.18 -20.00
C PRO A 338 -7.11 -36.11 -19.12
N ASN A 339 -7.02 -36.99 -18.13
CA ASN A 339 -5.78 -37.27 -17.39
C ASN A 339 -4.90 -38.25 -18.20
N PRO A 340 -3.62 -37.94 -18.45
CA PRO A 340 -2.68 -38.84 -19.09
C PRO A 340 -2.19 -39.97 -18.15
N ASN A 341 -1.86 -41.11 -18.75
CA ASN A 341 -1.11 -42.25 -18.22
C ASN A 341 -1.92 -43.40 -17.59
N GLY A 342 -2.27 -44.37 -18.44
CA GLY A 342 -2.60 -45.75 -18.09
C GLY A 342 -2.57 -46.61 -19.36
N ALA A 343 -1.56 -47.46 -19.47
CA ALA A 343 -1.10 -48.11 -20.69
C ALA A 343 -1.99 -49.25 -21.24
N TYR A 344 -1.61 -49.67 -22.47
CA TYR A 344 -1.95 -50.88 -23.22
C TYR A 344 -3.13 -50.79 -24.21
N GLN A 345 -2.80 -50.48 -25.46
CA GLN A 345 -3.20 -51.28 -26.62
C GLN A 345 -2.29 -50.96 -27.82
N GLN A 346 -1.60 -52.00 -28.32
CA GLN A 346 -0.78 -51.97 -29.53
C GLN A 346 -1.69 -51.89 -30.77
N PRO A 347 -1.30 -51.15 -31.82
CA PRO A 347 -1.83 -51.37 -33.16
C PRO A 347 -0.92 -52.34 -33.93
N GLN A 348 -1.51 -53.46 -34.37
CA GLN A 348 -0.96 -54.30 -35.44
C GLN A 348 -1.04 -53.56 -36.78
N GLN A 349 -0.03 -53.74 -37.65
CA GLN A 349 -0.06 -53.81 -39.15
C GLN A 349 1.41 -53.70 -39.69
N PRO A 350 1.74 -54.17 -40.91
CA PRO A 350 2.43 -55.45 -41.11
C PRO A 350 3.80 -55.37 -41.83
N TYR A 351 4.53 -56.49 -41.76
CA TYR A 351 5.53 -57.05 -42.70
C TYR A 351 6.54 -56.16 -43.48
N GLY A 352 7.82 -56.53 -43.32
CA GLY A 352 8.93 -56.36 -44.28
C GLY A 352 9.87 -55.19 -43.93
N GLY A 353 11.18 -55.31 -43.84
CA GLY A 353 12.13 -56.38 -44.10
C GLY A 353 13.50 -55.73 -44.35
N GLY A 354 14.54 -56.16 -43.61
CA GLY A 354 15.95 -56.12 -44.02
C GLY A 354 16.74 -54.81 -44.01
N GLY A 355 17.95 -54.86 -43.42
CA GLY A 355 19.13 -54.13 -43.93
C GLY A 355 19.76 -53.07 -43.02
N TYR A 356 20.88 -53.42 -42.37
CA TYR A 356 21.91 -52.50 -41.84
C TYR A 356 22.73 -51.85 -43.00
N PRO A 357 23.83 -51.09 -42.74
CA PRO A 357 23.92 -49.69 -42.32
C PRO A 357 24.80 -48.86 -43.30
N ASN A 358 24.86 -47.51 -43.17
CA ASN A 358 26.09 -46.67 -43.30
C ASN A 358 25.85 -45.21 -43.73
N GLN A 359 26.63 -44.34 -43.09
CA GLN A 359 27.42 -43.22 -43.63
C GLN A 359 26.83 -42.31 -44.72
N ALA A 360 26.80 -41.00 -44.42
CA ALA A 360 27.66 -39.98 -45.05
C ALA A 360 26.95 -38.62 -45.06
N PHE A 361 27.42 -37.71 -44.21
CA PHE A 361 27.22 -36.28 -44.40
C PHE A 361 28.24 -35.80 -45.43
N ASN A 362 27.76 -35.27 -46.57
CA ASN A 362 28.56 -34.31 -47.32
C ASN A 362 27.68 -33.30 -48.10
N ASN A 363 27.85 -32.04 -47.71
CA ASN A 363 28.15 -30.89 -48.57
C ASN A 363 27.05 -30.02 -49.23
N LYS A 364 27.27 -28.71 -49.01
CA LYS A 364 26.97 -27.51 -49.86
C LYS A 364 25.50 -27.04 -49.90
N GLY A 365 25.21 -25.75 -49.76
CA GLY A 365 26.06 -24.58 -49.61
C GLY A 365 25.25 -23.28 -49.53
N ASN A 366 25.91 -22.23 -49.02
CA ASN A 366 25.91 -20.84 -49.51
C ASN A 366 24.59 -20.19 -49.98
N ASN A 367 24.14 -19.16 -49.25
CA ASN A 367 24.56 -17.75 -49.42
C ASN A 367 23.43 -16.75 -49.11
N ASN A 368 23.79 -15.83 -48.21
CA ASN A 368 23.43 -14.41 -48.14
C ASN A 368 22.67 -13.82 -49.34
N THR A 369 21.71 -12.94 -49.06
CA THR A 369 21.85 -11.53 -49.45
C THR A 369 20.90 -10.62 -48.68
N THR A 370 21.50 -9.52 -48.26
CA THR A 370 21.00 -8.31 -47.62
C THR A 370 20.25 -7.41 -48.61
N VAL A 371 19.84 -6.23 -48.11
CA VAL A 371 19.49 -4.97 -48.80
C VAL A 371 17.96 -4.80 -48.95
N LYS A 372 17.33 -3.76 -48.39
CA LYS A 372 17.74 -2.36 -48.22
C LYS A 372 17.06 -1.71 -47.02
#